data_AF-A0A7J9BWD4-F1
#
_entry.id   AF-A0A7J9BWD4-F1
#
_cell.length_a   1.000
_cell.length_b   1.000
_cell.length_c   1.000
_cell.angle_alpha   90.00
_cell.angle_beta   90.00
_cell.angle_gamma   90.00
#
_symmetry.space_group_name_H-M   'P 1'
#
loop_
_entity.id
_entity.type
_entity.pdbx_description
1 polymer ?
#
loop_
_entity_poly.entity_id
_entity_poly.type
_entity_poly.pdbx_seq_one_letter_code
_entity_poly.pdbx_strand_id
1 'polypeptide(L)'
;MRQCLIYDTPEADAKLIGLEYIISENLFLTLPDEEKPLWHSHLYEVKSGVLFMPRVPGPIERQDLEKVCKTYGKTIHFWQIDKGDNLPLGLPQLMMTLTRDDVEKRFGVSFEKERAKRADMARPTHSIHPLANGDGKGLITKLRELHCNRTVPSFASSQL
;
A
#
# COMPACT_ATOMS: atom_id res chain seq x y z
N MET A 1 9.44 -10.14 -3.64
CA MET A 1 8.89 -8.77 -3.75
C MET A 1 7.77 -8.80 -4.78
N ARG A 2 6.65 -8.12 -4.50
CA ARG A 2 5.55 -7.91 -5.46
C ARG A 2 5.46 -6.41 -5.78
N GLN A 3 5.09 -6.09 -7.01
CA GLN A 3 4.81 -4.73 -7.46
C GLN A 3 3.33 -4.66 -7.85
N CYS A 4 2.63 -3.67 -7.32
CA CYS A 4 1.19 -3.49 -7.51
C CYS A 4 0.93 -2.12 -8.14
N LEU A 5 0.05 -2.10 -9.14
CA LEU A 5 -0.51 -0.86 -9.67
C LEU A 5 -1.79 -0.53 -8.90
N ILE A 6 -1.96 0.74 -8.53
CA ILE A 6 -3.13 1.21 -7.79
C ILE A 6 -3.97 2.09 -8.70
N TYR A 7 -5.26 1.76 -8.79
CA TYR A 7 -6.25 2.48 -9.56
C TYR A 7 -7.30 3.11 -8.66
N ASP A 8 -7.91 4.22 -9.08
CA ASP A 8 -8.95 4.92 -8.33
C ASP A 8 -10.30 4.21 -8.27
N THR A 9 -10.57 3.38 -9.29
CA THR A 9 -11.81 2.63 -9.45
C THR A 9 -11.53 1.24 -10.07
N PRO A 10 -12.50 0.30 -10.02
CA PRO A 10 -12.41 -0.99 -10.70
C PRO A 10 -12.90 -0.95 -12.17
N GLU A 11 -13.18 0.24 -12.71
CA GLU A 11 -13.71 0.41 -14.07
C GLU A 11 -12.60 0.42 -15.13
N ALA A 12 -12.98 0.23 -16.40
CA ALA A 12 -12.02 0.12 -17.50
C ALA A 12 -11.27 1.44 -17.80
N ASP A 13 -11.85 2.57 -17.44
CA ASP A 13 -11.29 3.92 -17.59
C ASP A 13 -10.62 4.44 -16.30
N ALA A 14 -10.36 3.55 -15.35
CA ALA A 14 -9.72 3.90 -14.09
C ALA A 14 -8.35 4.56 -14.30
N LYS A 15 -8.07 5.57 -13.49
CA LYS A 15 -6.81 6.29 -13.50
C LYS A 15 -5.79 5.48 -12.72
N LEU A 16 -4.61 5.30 -13.29
CA LEU A 16 -3.46 4.82 -12.52
C LEU A 16 -3.04 5.93 -11.55
N ILE A 17 -3.24 5.71 -10.25
CA ILE A 17 -2.99 6.72 -9.22
C ILE A 17 -1.72 6.44 -8.42
N GLY A 18 -1.20 5.21 -8.42
CA GLY A 18 -0.11 4.85 -7.53
C GLY A 18 0.54 3.51 -7.83
N LEU A 19 1.60 3.27 -7.07
CA LEU A 19 2.35 2.01 -7.04
C LEU A 19 2.53 1.58 -5.59
N GLU A 20 2.54 0.28 -5.36
CA GLU A 20 2.92 -0.31 -4.09
C GLU A 20 3.94 -1.42 -4.28
N TYR A 21 4.99 -1.37 -3.46
CA TYR A 21 5.94 -2.47 -3.30
C TYR A 21 5.59 -3.27 -2.06
N ILE A 22 5.44 -4.58 -2.20
CA ILE A 22 5.16 -5.48 -1.09
C ILE A 22 6.35 -6.41 -0.86
N ILE A 23 6.83 -6.44 0.38
CA ILE A 23 7.94 -7.29 0.83
C ILE A 23 7.54 -8.15 2.03
N SER A 24 8.20 -9.30 2.21
CA SER A 24 8.02 -10.14 3.38
C SER A 24 8.55 -9.44 4.64
N GLU A 25 8.02 -9.83 5.81
CA GLU A 25 8.55 -9.43 7.11
C GLU A 25 10.08 -9.65 7.22
N ASN A 26 10.57 -10.83 6.78
CA ASN A 26 12.00 -11.13 6.81
C ASN A 26 12.84 -10.13 5.99
N LEU A 27 12.36 -9.70 4.83
CA LEU A 27 13.08 -8.72 4.01
C LEU A 27 12.99 -7.32 4.64
N PHE A 28 11.83 -6.94 5.17
CA PHE A 28 11.64 -5.68 5.88
C PHE A 28 12.62 -5.53 7.07
N LEU A 29 12.82 -6.61 7.83
CA LEU A 29 13.75 -6.61 8.97
C LEU A 29 15.21 -6.37 8.58
N THR A 30 15.58 -6.64 7.33
CA THR A 30 16.93 -6.37 6.79
C THR A 30 17.12 -4.95 6.27
N LEU A 31 16.05 -4.13 6.22
CA LEU A 31 16.17 -2.74 5.75
C LEU A 31 16.95 -1.88 6.73
N PRO A 32 17.63 -0.82 6.25
CA PRO A 32 18.16 0.23 7.11
C PRO A 32 17.06 0.88 7.95
N ASP A 33 17.40 1.35 9.14
CA ASP A 33 16.43 1.96 10.05
C ASP A 33 15.80 3.23 9.49
N GLU A 34 16.54 4.00 8.68
CA GLU A 34 16.04 5.18 7.98
C GLU A 34 15.02 4.85 6.87
N GLU A 35 15.04 3.62 6.34
CA GLU A 35 14.15 3.19 5.27
C GLU A 35 12.83 2.66 5.84
N LYS A 36 12.86 1.97 7.00
CA LYS A 36 11.68 1.35 7.63
C LYS A 36 10.47 2.28 7.82
N PRO A 37 10.63 3.58 8.19
CA PRO A 37 9.53 4.53 8.26
C PRO A 37 8.77 4.72 6.96
N LEU A 38 9.38 4.41 5.82
CA LEU A 38 8.75 4.53 4.51
C LEU A 38 7.79 3.37 4.18
N TRP A 39 7.69 2.37 5.07
CA TRP A 39 6.89 1.19 4.88
C TRP A 39 5.82 1.09 5.97
N HIS A 40 4.68 0.50 5.64
CA HIS A 40 3.61 0.22 6.58
C HIS A 40 3.31 -1.28 6.66
N SER A 41 2.74 -1.73 7.77
CA SER A 41 2.33 -3.13 7.92
C SER A 41 0.91 -3.33 7.42
N HIS A 42 0.67 -4.34 6.58
CA HIS A 42 -0.69 -4.64 6.12
C HIS A 42 -1.56 -5.34 7.18
N LEU A 43 -1.01 -5.67 8.36
CA LEU A 43 -1.73 -6.43 9.40
C LEU A 43 -3.07 -5.77 9.74
N TYR A 44 -3.08 -4.45 9.95
CA TYR A 44 -4.29 -3.74 10.28
C TYR A 44 -5.27 -3.74 9.10
N GLU A 45 -4.82 -3.43 7.89
CA GLU A 45 -5.69 -3.32 6.71
C GLU A 45 -6.36 -4.64 6.37
N VAL A 46 -5.64 -5.76 6.47
CA VAL A 46 -6.19 -7.08 6.23
C VAL A 46 -7.19 -7.49 7.32
N LYS A 47 -6.82 -7.38 8.60
CA LYS A 47 -7.66 -7.85 9.71
C LYS A 47 -8.84 -6.91 10.02
N SER A 48 -8.72 -5.63 9.70
CA SER A 48 -9.83 -4.67 9.85
C SER A 48 -10.90 -4.86 8.78
N GLY A 49 -10.58 -5.49 7.64
CA GLY A 49 -11.48 -5.61 6.50
C GLY A 49 -11.32 -4.48 5.47
N VAL A 50 -10.45 -3.50 5.73
CA VAL A 50 -10.20 -2.36 4.83
C VAL A 50 -9.60 -2.81 3.50
N LEU A 51 -8.65 -3.75 3.54
CA LEU A 51 -8.08 -4.35 2.34
C LEU A 51 -8.89 -5.59 1.96
N PHE A 52 -9.45 -5.55 0.75
CA PHE A 52 -10.18 -6.64 0.13
C PHE A 52 -9.93 -6.60 -1.38
N MET A 53 -10.15 -7.72 -2.05
CA MET A 53 -9.92 -7.87 -3.48
C MET A 53 -11.27 -7.99 -4.19
N PRO A 54 -11.81 -6.88 -4.74
CA PRO A 54 -13.09 -6.92 -5.42
C PRO A 54 -13.04 -7.92 -6.59
N ARG A 55 -14.14 -8.65 -6.80
CA ARG A 55 -14.30 -9.65 -7.87
C ARG A 55 -13.46 -10.92 -7.72
N VAL A 56 -12.76 -11.11 -6.60
CA VAL A 56 -12.09 -12.39 -6.25
C VAL A 56 -13.01 -13.23 -5.33
N PRO A 57 -13.24 -14.52 -5.60
CA PRO A 57 -14.00 -15.39 -4.71
C PRO A 57 -13.40 -15.47 -3.31
N GLY A 58 -14.24 -15.39 -2.27
CA GLY A 58 -13.81 -15.29 -0.86
C GLY A 58 -12.76 -16.32 -0.39
N PRO A 59 -12.84 -17.62 -0.74
CA PRO A 59 -11.81 -18.59 -0.36
C PRO A 59 -10.43 -18.30 -0.97
N ILE A 60 -10.40 -17.84 -2.22
CA ILE A 60 -9.17 -17.46 -2.92
C ILE A 60 -8.61 -16.17 -2.33
N GLU A 61 -9.49 -15.20 -2.12
CA GLU A 61 -9.16 -13.94 -1.47
C GLU A 61 -8.51 -14.19 -0.10
N ARG A 62 -9.12 -15.05 0.73
CA ARG A 62 -8.62 -15.38 2.06
C ARG A 62 -7.18 -15.90 2.02
N GLN A 63 -6.85 -16.81 1.10
CA GLN A 63 -5.50 -17.38 1.00
C GLN A 63 -4.44 -16.33 0.67
N ASP A 64 -4.78 -15.36 -0.17
CA ASP A 64 -3.87 -14.26 -0.51
C ASP A 64 -3.79 -13.23 0.61
N LEU A 65 -4.92 -12.92 1.27
CA LEU A 65 -4.94 -12.06 2.45
C LEU A 65 -4.12 -12.65 3.61
N GLU A 66 -4.14 -13.96 3.82
CA GLU A 66 -3.30 -14.63 4.82
C GLU A 66 -1.80 -14.43 4.58
N LYS A 67 -1.38 -14.34 3.32
CA LYS A 67 0.01 -14.01 2.95
C LYS A 67 0.29 -12.53 3.14
N VAL A 68 -0.61 -11.66 2.66
CA VAL A 68 -0.46 -10.19 2.72
C VAL A 68 -0.49 -9.68 4.17
N CYS A 69 -1.23 -10.33 5.07
CA CYS A 69 -1.30 -9.99 6.49
C CYS A 69 0.08 -9.92 7.18
N LYS A 70 1.07 -10.63 6.64
CA LYS A 70 2.43 -10.76 7.17
C LYS A 70 3.47 -9.94 6.40
N THR A 71 3.05 -9.04 5.53
CA THR A 71 3.95 -8.26 4.67
C THR A 71 3.95 -6.78 5.04
N TYR A 72 4.93 -6.07 4.49
CA TYR A 72 5.05 -4.63 4.57
C TYR A 72 4.92 -4.01 3.18
N GLY A 73 4.23 -2.88 3.10
CA GLY A 73 3.94 -2.14 1.88
C GLY A 73 4.65 -0.78 1.86
N LYS A 74 5.19 -0.39 0.72
CA LYS A 74 5.63 0.99 0.44
C LYS A 74 4.81 1.52 -0.72
N THR A 75 3.90 2.44 -0.40
CA THR A 75 2.86 2.89 -1.33
C THR A 75 3.05 4.36 -1.67
N ILE A 76 3.10 4.67 -2.96
CA ILE A 76 3.29 6.03 -3.47
C ILE A 76 2.13 6.35 -4.39
N HIS A 77 1.39 7.42 -4.09
CA HIS A 77 0.35 7.95 -4.95
C HIS A 77 0.88 9.16 -5.73
N PHE A 78 0.77 9.09 -7.05
CA PHE A 78 1.12 10.14 -8.00
C PHE A 78 -0.07 11.07 -8.30
N TRP A 79 -1.31 10.61 -8.10
CA TRP A 79 -2.52 11.38 -8.37
C TRP A 79 -3.45 11.41 -7.13
N GLN A 80 -3.70 12.61 -6.62
CA GLN A 80 -4.66 12.86 -5.53
C GLN A 80 -6.06 13.15 -6.11
N ILE A 81 -6.77 12.09 -6.49
CA ILE A 81 -8.09 12.17 -7.15
C ILE A 81 -9.17 12.86 -6.30
N ASP A 82 -9.00 12.86 -4.98
CA ASP A 82 -9.90 13.45 -3.99
C ASP A 82 -9.90 14.98 -4.03
N LYS A 83 -8.90 15.59 -4.69
CA LYS A 83 -8.87 17.03 -4.97
C LYS A 83 -9.78 17.46 -6.12
N GLY A 84 -10.24 16.51 -6.94
CA GLY A 84 -11.07 16.79 -8.13
C GLY A 84 -10.30 17.25 -9.37
N ASP A 85 -8.96 17.18 -9.35
CA ASP A 85 -8.12 17.53 -10.49
C ASP A 85 -8.19 16.45 -11.60
N ASN A 86 -8.36 16.88 -12.84
CA ASN A 86 -8.35 15.99 -14.03
C ASN A 86 -6.95 15.53 -14.47
N LEU A 87 -5.90 16.06 -13.84
CA LEU A 87 -4.50 15.70 -14.10
C LEU A 87 -3.82 15.36 -12.76
N PRO A 88 -2.74 14.56 -12.77
CA PRO A 88 -1.98 14.22 -11.57
C PRO A 88 -1.11 15.41 -11.11
N LEU A 89 -1.74 16.44 -10.55
CA LEU A 89 -1.06 17.65 -10.10
C LEU A 89 -0.43 17.48 -8.71
N GLY A 90 0.73 18.09 -8.52
CA GLY A 90 1.45 18.13 -7.24
C GLY A 90 2.52 17.04 -7.08
N LEU A 91 3.05 16.90 -5.87
CA LEU A 91 4.10 15.95 -5.56
C LEU A 91 3.52 14.57 -5.24
N PRO A 92 4.23 13.48 -5.59
CA PRO A 92 3.88 12.14 -5.12
C PRO A 92 3.83 12.08 -3.59
N GLN A 93 2.80 11.42 -3.06
CA GLN A 93 2.59 11.26 -1.63
C GLN A 93 2.89 9.82 -1.22
N LEU A 94 3.63 9.67 -0.13
CA LEU A 94 3.80 8.38 0.53
C LEU A 94 2.53 8.07 1.33
N MET A 95 1.91 6.95 1.03
CA MET A 95 0.71 6.50 1.72
C MET A 95 1.07 5.55 2.85
N MET A 96 0.44 5.79 4.00
CA MET A 96 0.48 4.89 5.15
C MET A 96 -0.86 4.18 5.27
N THR A 97 -0.90 3.16 6.13
CA THR A 97 -2.11 2.40 6.43
C THR A 97 -3.32 3.30 6.68
N LEU A 98 -4.41 2.97 6.02
CA LEU A 98 -5.70 3.64 6.19
C LEU A 98 -6.17 3.52 7.65
N THR A 99 -6.42 4.65 8.30
CA THR A 99 -6.99 4.73 9.65
C THR A 99 -8.45 5.19 9.67
N ARG A 100 -9.22 5.02 8.57
CA ARG A 100 -10.57 5.60 8.44
C ARG A 100 -11.62 4.69 7.80
N ASP A 101 -12.87 4.93 8.20
CA ASP A 101 -14.07 4.09 7.98
C ASP A 101 -14.88 4.40 6.69
N ASP A 102 -14.41 5.31 5.81
CA ASP A 102 -15.24 5.80 4.69
C ASP A 102 -15.38 4.84 3.48
N VAL A 103 -14.67 3.71 3.45
CA VAL A 103 -14.62 2.82 2.26
C VAL A 103 -15.77 1.79 2.20
N GLU A 104 -16.39 1.44 3.33
CA GLU A 104 -17.42 0.38 3.44
C GLU A 104 -18.60 0.58 2.47
N LYS A 105 -19.14 1.81 2.43
CA LYS A 105 -20.36 2.14 1.67
C LYS A 105 -20.16 2.01 0.17
N ARG A 106 -18.95 2.27 -0.33
CA ARG A 106 -18.66 2.31 -1.78
C ARG A 106 -18.67 0.92 -2.42
N PHE A 107 -18.34 -0.12 -1.65
CA PHE A 107 -18.19 -1.48 -2.17
C PHE A 107 -19.17 -2.49 -1.57
N GLY A 108 -20.09 -2.04 -0.71
CA GLY A 108 -21.06 -2.92 -0.04
C GLY A 108 -20.41 -3.93 0.90
N VAL A 109 -19.21 -3.63 1.41
CA VAL A 109 -18.46 -4.48 2.33
C VAL A 109 -18.64 -3.94 3.75
N SER A 110 -18.93 -4.82 4.70
CA SER A 110 -18.95 -4.48 6.13
C SER A 110 -17.63 -4.91 6.76
N PHE A 111 -16.84 -3.95 7.21
CA PHE A 111 -15.59 -4.14 7.93
C PHE A 111 -15.82 -4.89 9.24
N GLU A 112 -16.94 -4.68 9.92
CA GLU A 112 -17.28 -5.46 11.12
C GLU A 112 -17.40 -6.96 10.80
N LYS A 113 -18.13 -7.31 9.72
CA LYS A 113 -18.26 -8.70 9.28
C LYS A 113 -16.93 -9.28 8.81
N GLU A 114 -16.15 -8.52 8.06
CA GLU A 114 -14.83 -8.98 7.60
C GLU A 114 -13.84 -9.16 8.76
N ARG A 115 -13.83 -8.24 9.72
CA ARG A 115 -13.03 -8.36 10.95
C ARG A 115 -13.39 -9.62 11.74
N ALA A 116 -14.67 -9.92 11.88
CA ALA A 116 -15.12 -11.16 12.54
C ALA A 116 -14.64 -12.41 11.78
N LYS A 117 -14.77 -12.45 10.46
CA LYS A 117 -14.30 -13.57 9.61
C LYS A 117 -12.78 -13.76 9.63
N ARG A 118 -12.03 -12.69 9.88
CA ARG A 118 -10.56 -12.66 9.80
C ARG A 118 -9.89 -12.62 11.18
N ALA A 119 -10.66 -12.78 12.26
CA ALA A 119 -10.15 -12.72 13.63
C ALA A 119 -9.05 -13.77 13.88
N ASP A 120 -9.20 -14.95 13.29
CA ASP A 120 -8.32 -16.11 13.39
C ASP A 120 -7.10 -16.07 12.46
N MET A 121 -7.03 -15.12 11.52
CA MET A 121 -5.89 -15.00 10.60
C MET A 121 -4.58 -14.81 11.38
N ALA A 122 -3.57 -15.59 10.98
CA ALA A 122 -2.23 -15.54 11.53
C ALA A 122 -1.62 -14.14 11.38
N ARG A 123 -0.99 -13.67 12.45
CA ARG A 123 -0.26 -12.41 12.51
C ARG A 123 1.17 -12.59 11.94
N PRO A 124 1.91 -11.50 11.67
CA PRO A 124 3.35 -11.59 11.46
C PRO A 124 4.04 -12.32 12.61
N THR A 125 5.20 -12.93 12.33
CA THR A 125 5.95 -13.71 13.32
C THR A 125 6.47 -12.81 14.43
N HIS A 126 6.81 -11.57 14.11
CA HIS A 126 7.17 -10.55 15.09
C HIS A 126 6.00 -9.57 15.29
N SER A 127 6.01 -8.81 16.40
CA SER A 127 5.13 -7.65 16.50
C SER A 127 5.44 -6.65 15.39
N ILE A 128 4.47 -5.80 15.03
CA ILE A 128 4.72 -4.69 14.08
C ILE A 128 5.96 -3.93 14.54
N HIS A 129 6.92 -3.75 13.65
CA HIS A 129 8.16 -3.07 13.97
C HIS A 129 7.90 -1.60 14.33
N PRO A 130 8.49 -1.04 15.39
CA PRO A 130 8.19 0.31 15.87
C PRO A 130 8.50 1.41 14.84
N LEU A 131 9.54 1.21 14.03
CA LEU A 131 9.90 2.15 12.95
C LEU A 131 9.01 2.07 11.71
N ALA A 132 8.11 1.09 11.58
CA ALA A 132 7.16 1.07 10.48
C ALA A 132 6.09 2.17 10.66
N ASN A 133 5.24 2.36 9.66
CA ASN A 133 4.10 3.29 9.69
C ASN A 133 4.54 4.74 9.99
N GLY A 134 5.63 5.20 9.37
CA GLY A 134 6.13 6.56 9.55
C GLY A 134 6.59 6.89 10.97
N ASP A 135 7.08 5.90 11.73
CA ASP A 135 7.54 6.05 13.12
C ASP A 135 6.47 6.70 14.02
N GLY A 136 5.19 6.49 13.70
CA GLY A 136 4.05 7.07 14.42
C GLY A 136 3.88 8.60 14.33
N LYS A 137 4.72 9.29 13.54
CA LYS A 137 4.69 10.77 13.41
C LYS A 137 4.13 11.24 12.07
N GLY A 138 4.03 10.33 11.10
CA GLY A 138 3.75 10.68 9.71
C GLY A 138 4.96 11.30 9.02
N LEU A 139 4.93 11.34 7.69
CA LEU A 139 6.03 11.81 6.86
C LEU A 139 5.53 12.83 5.84
N ILE A 140 6.40 13.78 5.49
CA ILE A 140 6.12 14.82 4.48
C ILE A 140 7.16 14.69 3.37
N THR A 141 6.70 14.48 2.14
CA THR A 141 7.57 14.49 0.96
C THR A 141 8.08 15.91 0.70
N LYS A 142 9.40 16.08 0.63
CA LYS A 142 10.03 17.34 0.19
C LYS A 142 10.63 17.13 -1.19
N LEU A 143 10.31 18.03 -2.13
CA LEU A 143 10.94 18.03 -3.44
C LEU A 143 12.41 18.40 -3.31
N ARG A 144 13.27 17.61 -3.93
CA ARG A 144 14.69 17.89 -4.06
C ARG A 144 15.15 17.47 -5.45
N GLU A 145 15.89 18.33 -6.12
CA GLU A 145 16.56 17.96 -7.37
C GLU A 145 17.68 16.96 -7.07
N LEU A 146 17.66 15.84 -7.78
CA LEU A 146 18.71 14.83 -7.74
C LEU A 146 19.37 14.77 -9.11
N HIS A 147 20.70 14.87 -9.13
CA HIS A 147 21.47 14.63 -10.35
C HIS A 147 21.46 13.14 -10.65
N CYS A 148 20.82 12.75 -11.75
CA CYS A 148 20.86 11.36 -12.20
C CYS A 148 22.24 11.08 -12.80
N ASN A 149 23.12 10.40 -12.04
CA ASN A 149 24.44 10.00 -12.52
C ASN A 149 24.30 8.96 -13.64
N ARG A 150 24.45 9.41 -14.90
CA ARG A 150 24.38 8.58 -16.12
C ARG A 150 25.56 7.62 -16.31
N THR A 151 26.40 7.42 -15.29
CA THR A 151 27.62 6.60 -15.38
C THR A 151 27.33 5.10 -15.53
N VAL A 152 26.08 4.66 -15.36
CA VAL A 152 25.63 3.31 -15.67
C VAL A 152 24.51 3.41 -16.71
N PRO A 153 24.56 2.70 -17.84
CA PRO A 153 23.49 2.71 -18.83
C PRO A 153 22.26 1.98 -18.27
N SER A 154 21.47 2.64 -17.43
CA SER A 154 20.12 2.17 -17.11
C SER A 154 19.19 2.63 -18.24
N PHE A 155 18.91 1.75 -19.19
CA PHE A 155 17.87 1.99 -20.19
C PHE A 155 16.50 1.93 -19.51
N ALA A 156 16.04 3.06 -18.98
CA ALA A 156 14.62 3.24 -18.67
C ALA A 156 13.93 3.66 -19.97
N SER A 157 13.43 2.69 -20.74
CA SER A 157 12.54 2.98 -21.87
C SER A 157 11.12 3.17 -21.35
N SER A 158 10.52 4.33 -21.60
CA SER A 158 9.07 4.45 -21.57
C SER A 158 8.53 3.57 -22.71
N GLN A 159 7.73 2.56 -22.36
CA GLN A 159 6.91 1.87 -23.34
C GLN A 159 5.63 2.70 -23.49
N LEU A 160 5.40 3.23 -24.70
CA LEU A 160 4.17 3.94 -25.07
C LEU A 160 3.16 2.95 -25.65
#